data_AF-A0A932GSS6-F1
#
_entry.id   AF-A0A932GSS6-F1
#
_cell.length_a   1.000
_cell.length_b   1.000
_cell.length_c   1.000
_cell.angle_alpha   90.00
_cell.angle_beta   90.00
_cell.angle_gamma   90.00
#
_symmetry.space_group_name_H-M   'P 1'
#
loop_
_entity.id
_entity.type
_entity.pdbx_description
1 polymer ?
#
loop_
_entity_poly.entity_id
_entity_poly.type
_entity_poly.pdbx_seq_one_letter_code
_entity_poly.pdbx_strand_id
1 'polypeptide(L)' 'MKIMKNKRVPDVVFKTRVRDEKVKGPNPYRWQDVTSKEIFSGKKIVLFALPGAFTPTCSSTHLPGYEKAYKKFK' A
#
# COMPACT_ATOMS: atom_id res chain seq x y z
N MET A 1 -3.50 19.72 -10.34
CA MET A 1 -3.18 18.82 -9.19
C MET A 1 -3.77 19.42 -7.92
N LYS A 2 -4.65 18.72 -7.21
CA LYS A 2 -5.32 19.25 -6.00
C LYS A 2 -4.52 18.87 -4.76
N ILE A 3 -4.03 19.86 -4.02
CA ILE A 3 -3.31 19.64 -2.76
C ILE A 3 -4.32 19.39 -1.64
N MET A 4 -4.21 18.26 -0.94
CA MET A 4 -5.10 17.86 0.16
C MET A 4 -4.46 18.05 1.54
N LYS A 5 -4.02 19.27 1.86
CA LYS A 5 -3.51 19.61 3.20
C LYS A 5 -4.67 19.74 4.19
N ASN A 6 -4.47 19.24 5.42
CA ASN A 6 -5.43 19.29 6.55
C ASN A 6 -6.82 18.70 6.24
N LYS A 7 -6.91 17.78 5.27
CA LYS A 7 -8.12 17.01 4.99
C LYS A 7 -7.96 15.58 5.48
N ARG A 8 -9.06 14.95 5.89
CA ARG A 8 -9.07 13.52 6.17
C ARG A 8 -8.82 12.73 4.88
N VAL A 9 -8.14 11.59 5.02
CA VAL A 9 -8.00 10.62 3.92
C VAL A 9 -9.40 10.13 3.52
N PRO A 10 -9.66 9.86 2.23
CA PRO A 10 -10.94 9.34 1.80
C PRO A 10 -11.31 8.00 2.46
N ASP A 11 -12.60 7.81 2.71
CA ASP A 11 -13.15 6.54 3.16
C ASP A 11 -13.31 5.62 1.96
N VAL A 12 -12.47 4.58 1.87
CA VAL A 12 -12.44 3.63 0.76
C VAL A 12 -12.14 2.23 1.26
N VAL A 13 -12.50 1.23 0.46
CA VAL A 13 -12.17 -0.18 0.68
C VAL A 13 -11.14 -0.63 -0.36
N PHE A 14 -9.97 -1.04 0.11
CA PHE A 14 -8.91 -1.61 -0.71
C PHE A 14 -9.13 -3.10 -0.89
N LYS A 15 -9.10 -3.57 -2.14
CA LYS A 15 -9.12 -5.01 -2.47
C LYS A 15 -7.69 -5.55 -2.40
N THR A 16 -7.38 -6.29 -1.36
CA THR A 16 -6.03 -6.81 -1.11
C THR A 16 -5.97 -8.32 -1.27
N ARG A 17 -4.76 -8.85 -1.48
CA ARG A 17 -4.48 -10.29 -1.53
C ARG A 17 -3.66 -10.65 -0.30
N VAL A 18 -4.18 -11.58 0.50
CA VAL A 18 -3.49 -12.06 1.71
C VAL A 18 -3.18 -13.54 1.54
N ARG A 19 -1.93 -13.92 1.86
CA ARG A 19 -1.48 -15.31 1.82
C ARG A 19 -2.24 -16.10 2.88
N ASP A 20 -2.78 -17.24 2.48
CA ASP A 20 -3.56 -18.12 3.35
C ASP A 20 -3.25 -19.58 2.99
N GLU A 21 -2.60 -20.29 3.91
CA GLU A 21 -2.13 -21.68 3.70
C GLU A 21 -3.28 -22.68 3.56
N LYS A 22 -4.52 -22.31 3.94
CA LYS A 22 -5.70 -23.14 3.73
C LYS A 22 -6.17 -23.13 2.27
N VAL A 23 -5.74 -22.14 1.48
CA VAL A 23 -6.04 -22.05 0.05
C VAL A 23 -5.10 -22.98 -0.70
N LYS A 24 -5.64 -24.11 -1.16
CA LYS A 24 -4.88 -25.11 -1.94
C LYS A 24 -4.58 -24.60 -3.35
N GLY A 25 -3.48 -25.11 -3.93
CA GLY A 25 -3.10 -24.86 -5.32
C GLY A 25 -1.93 -23.87 -5.46
N PRO A 26 -1.57 -23.50 -6.72
CA PRO A 26 -0.36 -22.72 -7.01
C PRO A 26 -0.43 -21.26 -6.54
N ASN A 27 -1.61 -20.77 -6.15
CA ASN A 27 -1.83 -19.40 -5.71
C ASN A 27 -2.52 -19.38 -4.33
N PRO A 28 -1.77 -19.59 -3.23
CA PRO A 28 -2.32 -19.68 -1.87
C PRO A 28 -2.62 -18.29 -1.28
N TYR A 29 -3.41 -17.50 -2.00
CA TYR A 29 -3.85 -16.18 -1.60
C TYR A 29 -5.37 -16.07 -1.72
N ARG A 30 -5.99 -15.35 -0.79
CA ARG A 30 -7.41 -14.99 -0.84
C ARG A 30 -7.60 -13.48 -0.97
N TRP A 31 -8.75 -13.08 -1.48
CA TRP A 31 -9.15 -11.67 -1.47
C TRP A 31 -9.54 -11.25 -0.05
N GLN A 32 -9.16 -10.04 0.33
CA GLN A 32 -9.56 -9.41 1.58
C GLN A 32 -9.82 -7.92 1.34
N ASP A 33 -10.99 -7.49 1.80
CA ASP A 33 -11.34 -6.08 1.88
C ASP A 33 -10.66 -5.46 3.10
N VAL A 34 -9.97 -4.35 2.91
CA VAL A 34 -9.33 -3.58 3.98
C VAL A 34 -9.74 -2.12 3.83
N THR A 35 -10.32 -1.53 4.88
CA THR A 35 -10.77 -0.13 4.85
C THR A 35 -9.59 0.83 5.05
N SER A 36 -9.71 2.05 4.51
CA SER A 36 -8.76 3.13 4.81
C SER A 36 -8.66 3.41 6.31
N LYS A 37 -9.76 3.30 7.06
CA LYS A 37 -9.77 3.45 8.51
C LYS A 37 -8.85 2.43 9.21
N GLU A 38 -8.88 1.15 8.82
CA GLU A 38 -8.00 0.11 9.36
C GLU A 38 -6.51 0.38 9.07
N ILE A 39 -6.22 0.95 7.90
CA ILE A 39 -4.85 1.28 7.49
C ILE A 39 -4.34 2.51 8.26
N PHE A 40 -5.09 3.61 8.29
CA PHE A 40 -4.59 4.94 8.70
C PHE A 40 -4.91 5.34 10.15
N SER A 41 -5.92 4.77 10.80
CA SER A 41 -6.35 5.22 12.14
C SER A 41 -5.26 5.03 13.20
N GLY A 42 -4.97 6.10 13.96
CA GLY A 42 -4.01 6.06 15.07
C GLY A 42 -2.54 5.91 14.65
N LYS A 43 -2.21 6.02 13.36
CA LYS A 43 -0.86 5.81 12.83
C LYS A 43 -0.35 7.05 12.09
N LYS A 44 0.95 7.31 12.20
CA LYS A 44 1.66 8.27 11.36
C LYS A 44 2.22 7.52 10.15
N ILE A 45 1.70 7.81 8.96
CA ILE A 45 1.98 7.03 7.74
C ILE A 45 2.57 7.91 6.65
N VAL A 46 3.63 7.42 6.01
CA VAL A 46 4.10 7.90 4.72
C VAL A 46 3.42 7.07 3.64
N LEU A 47 2.61 7.70 2.78
CA LEU A 47 1.95 7.07 1.65
C LEU A 47 2.46 7.69 0.35
N PHE A 48 2.86 6.86 -0.60
CA PHE A 48 3.19 7.26 -1.96
C PHE A 48 2.48 6.34 -2.95
N ALA A 49 2.19 6.86 -4.14
CA ALA A 49 1.50 6.13 -5.20
C ALA A 49 2.38 6.03 -6.45
N LEU A 50 2.18 4.96 -7.21
CA LEU A 50 2.89 4.67 -8.45
C LEU A 50 1.87 4.63 -9.60
N PRO A 51 2.22 5.06 -10.82
CA PRO A 51 1.37 4.93 -11.99
C PRO A 51 0.88 3.50 -12.27
N GLY A 52 1.71 2.49 -11.98
CA GLY A 52 1.34 1.09 -12.17
C GLY A 52 2.46 0.13 -11.75
N ALA A 53 2.07 -1.10 -11.38
CA ALA A 53 3.00 -2.18 -11.09
C ALA A 53 3.84 -2.54 -12.33
N PHE A 54 5.09 -2.97 -12.13
CA PHE A 54 6.03 -3.38 -13.19
C PHE A 54 6.42 -2.30 -14.21
N THR A 55 6.06 -1.03 -13.97
CA THR A 55 6.56 0.07 -14.80
C THR A 55 8.02 0.39 -14.45
N PRO A 56 8.87 0.79 -15.43
CA PRO A 56 10.33 0.82 -15.27
C PRO A 56 10.82 1.65 -14.07
N THR A 57 10.43 2.93 -13.99
CA THR A 57 10.87 3.83 -12.90
C THR A 57 10.32 3.41 -11.54
N CYS A 58 9.08 2.91 -11.51
CA CYS A 58 8.42 2.51 -10.27
C CYS A 58 9.12 1.32 -9.61
N SER A 59 9.55 0.36 -10.42
CA SER A 59 10.14 -0.91 -9.96
C SER A 59 11.64 -0.81 -9.71
N SER A 60 12.35 0.02 -10.49
CA SER A 60 13.82 0.12 -10.39
C SER A 60 14.29 1.14 -9.35
N THR A 61 13.59 2.26 -9.19
CA THR A 61 14.12 3.38 -8.38
C THR A 61 13.16 3.92 -7.32
N HIS A 62 11.89 4.15 -7.66
CA HIS A 62 10.96 4.83 -6.74
C HIS A 62 10.66 3.97 -5.50
N LEU A 63 10.13 2.75 -5.67
CA LEU A 63 9.82 1.87 -4.55
C LEU A 63 11.09 1.41 -3.79
N PRO A 64 12.17 0.97 -4.45
CA PRO A 64 13.39 0.56 -3.75
C PRO A 64 14.06 1.70 -2.96
N GLY A 65 13.89 2.96 -3.39
CA GLY A 65 14.39 4.13 -2.66
C GLY A 65 13.75 4.29 -1.28
N TYR A 66 12.43 4.17 -1.19
CA TYR A 66 11.71 4.22 0.09
C TYR A 66 12.05 3.03 0.98
N GLU A 67 12.24 1.85 0.42
CA GLU A 67 12.64 0.65 1.16
C GLU A 67 14.01 0.83 1.84
N LYS A 68 15.01 1.33 1.09
CA LYS A 68 16.35 1.64 1.65
C LYS A 68 16.29 2.69 2.76
N ALA A 69 15.38 3.65 2.65
CA ALA A 69 15.20 4.72 3.62
C ALA A 69 14.30 4.32 4.81
N TYR A 70 13.71 3.13 4.82
CA TYR A 70 12.68 2.73 5.79
C TYR A 70 13.08 2.99 7.25
N LYS A 71 14.32 2.63 7.64
CA LYS A 71 14.83 2.84 9.01
C LYS A 71 14.88 4.31 9.43
N LYS A 72 14.91 5.26 8.49
CA LYS A 72 14.91 6.71 8.80
C LYS A 72 13.51 7.25 9.10
N PHE A 73 12.46 6.53 8.70
CA PHE A 73 11.07 6.94 8.88
C PHE A 73 10.38 6.26 10.06
N LYS A 74 11.01 5.23 10.62
CA LYS A 74 10.53 4.49 11.80
C LYS A 74 10.99 5.17 13.08
#